data_AF-A0A7Y5BTN9-F1
#
_entry.id   AF-A0A7Y5BTN9-F1
#
_cell.length_a   1.000
_cell.length_b   1.000
_cell.length_c   1.000
_cell.angle_alpha   90.00
_cell.angle_beta   90.00
_cell.angle_gamma   90.00
#
_symmetry.space_group_name_H-M   'P 1'
#
loop_
_entity.id
_entity.type
_entity.pdbx_description
1 polymer ?
#
loop_
_entity_poly.entity_id
_entity_poly.type
_entity_poly.pdbx_seq_one_letter_code
_entity_poly.pdbx_strand_id
1 'polypeptide(L)'
;MTVAELEQQFNEVYGLSVQIFRHSGKAWLETTVTDKWTLEKHYLLPGLLFAILGFMLWRFAELHAWYGIALVGIFSLLIIASMVLAACQPAAPTEEPAATEAMEEPTEVMVEEEPTAVAEEPTAEPTEEPAPTDVPAPTDVPAPDATIRIWADDTRAAVLVELADEFLATYNVEVVVEEVSGIRDQFIIAAPAGEGPDIIVGAHDWIGSLIASGLLAPIDLGEKAADFTDLSLQGFTYTDGQLYGMPYATENLGFFYNTDLVTEVPTTWDGVMALGQQLKDEGKVQYAMALAGTTYDALPVQTAFGGYVFGLNEDGTWNANDIGLAGEGEVAALSFLRAQIEAGLIPDSYDWDTAHTLFETGQIPFLMAGPWALDRIRASGVPYAVTSFPAATEGGAAGSPFMGVQGFMVNAFSENVLLAQAFLTEFVATTDVMSQLQVTGNRPSAFVPVLEATEDADLAAMDIAGANATLMPYIPEMGSVWGAWNSGVTIALSGEQTPDVAMGDTVTQISDLILGALAGMVNIPGSWQVAGAACGSDWDPACATSALTDNGDGTFSGTFNIPAGEYEYKVALDGSWAVNFGSDGAQDGPNYALSLAADSVVTFLFDSSTNLVTVTIE
;
A
#
# COMPACT_ATOMS: atom_id res chain seq x y z
N MET A 1 -31.90 16.45 -8.67
CA MET A 1 -31.98 14.98 -8.70
C MET A 1 -31.89 14.48 -7.27
N THR A 2 -32.86 13.69 -6.84
CA THR A 2 -32.85 13.03 -5.52
C THR A 2 -32.14 11.68 -5.60
N VAL A 3 -31.81 11.10 -4.43
CA VAL A 3 -31.19 9.77 -4.33
C VAL A 3 -32.05 8.71 -5.04
N ALA A 4 -33.36 8.70 -4.78
CA ALA A 4 -34.28 7.78 -5.45
C ALA A 4 -34.37 8.00 -6.97
N GLU A 5 -34.30 9.25 -7.44
CA GLU A 5 -34.29 9.55 -8.89
C GLU A 5 -33.01 9.04 -9.56
N LEU A 6 -31.88 9.09 -8.85
CA LEU A 6 -30.60 8.59 -9.34
C LEU A 6 -30.59 7.05 -9.39
N GLU A 7 -31.01 6.39 -8.31
CA GLU A 7 -31.13 4.92 -8.26
C GLU A 7 -32.09 4.40 -9.34
N GLN A 8 -33.21 5.10 -9.55
CA GLN A 8 -34.15 4.79 -10.62
C GLN A 8 -33.54 5.01 -12.00
N GLN A 9 -32.75 6.07 -12.21
CA GLN A 9 -32.04 6.27 -13.49
C GLN A 9 -31.02 5.15 -13.77
N PHE A 10 -30.30 4.68 -12.76
CA PHE A 10 -29.38 3.56 -12.93
C PHE A 10 -30.11 2.27 -13.34
N ASN A 11 -31.28 2.05 -12.78
CA ASN A 11 -32.14 0.94 -13.18
C ASN A 11 -32.65 1.11 -14.62
N GLU A 12 -33.18 2.28 -14.96
CA GLU A 12 -33.81 2.53 -16.27
C GLU A 12 -32.82 2.60 -17.44
N VAL A 13 -31.62 3.16 -17.22
CA VAL A 13 -30.62 3.37 -18.28
C VAL A 13 -29.68 2.17 -18.40
N TYR A 14 -29.31 1.56 -17.27
CA TYR A 14 -28.27 0.53 -17.24
C TYR A 14 -28.76 -0.84 -16.75
N GLY A 15 -30.03 -0.97 -16.34
CA GLY A 15 -30.58 -2.23 -15.82
C GLY A 15 -30.02 -2.62 -14.46
N LEU A 16 -29.36 -1.69 -13.75
CA LEU A 16 -28.67 -1.95 -12.49
C LEU A 16 -29.54 -1.53 -11.30
N SER A 17 -29.77 -2.46 -10.38
CA SER A 17 -30.35 -2.14 -9.07
C SER A 17 -29.22 -1.67 -8.15
N VAL A 18 -29.08 -0.36 -8.03
CA VAL A 18 -28.04 0.27 -7.19
C VAL A 18 -28.68 0.76 -5.90
N GLN A 19 -27.98 0.58 -4.77
CA GLN A 19 -28.31 1.17 -3.48
C GLN A 19 -27.17 2.07 -3.04
N ILE A 20 -27.49 3.28 -2.61
CA ILE A 20 -26.50 4.25 -2.17
C ILE A 20 -26.34 4.14 -0.65
N PHE A 21 -25.11 3.98 -0.15
CA PHE A 21 -24.83 3.95 1.30
C PHE A 21 -24.02 5.18 1.72
N ARG A 22 -24.25 5.69 2.93
CA ARG A 22 -23.41 6.75 3.51
C ARG A 22 -22.56 6.22 4.65
N HIS A 23 -21.27 6.57 4.59
CA HIS A 23 -20.34 6.39 5.70
C HIS A 23 -20.27 7.67 6.54
N SER A 24 -20.45 7.54 7.86
CA SER A 24 -20.24 8.64 8.82
C SER A 24 -19.54 8.10 10.06
N GLY A 25 -18.27 8.46 10.26
CA GLY A 25 -17.47 7.91 11.34
C GLY A 25 -17.21 6.42 11.13
N LYS A 26 -17.77 5.56 11.99
CA LYS A 26 -17.66 4.09 11.90
C LYS A 26 -18.96 3.39 11.45
N ALA A 27 -19.97 4.14 11.01
CA ALA A 27 -21.29 3.61 10.69
C ALA A 27 -21.64 3.78 9.21
N TRP A 28 -22.20 2.72 8.64
CA TRP A 28 -22.85 2.71 7.33
C TRP A 28 -24.36 2.79 7.50
N LEU A 29 -25.00 3.76 6.86
CA LEU A 29 -26.45 3.94 6.89
C LEU A 29 -27.05 3.62 5.51
N GLU A 30 -28.04 2.74 5.49
CA GLU A 30 -28.89 2.45 4.33
C GLU A 30 -29.93 3.57 4.15
N THR A 31 -30.11 4.04 2.92
CA THR A 31 -30.65 5.37 2.59
C THR A 31 -32.16 5.50 2.45
N THR A 32 -32.97 4.54 2.88
CA THR A 32 -34.45 4.66 2.79
C THR A 32 -35.02 5.89 3.52
N VAL A 33 -34.28 6.47 4.47
CA VAL A 33 -34.67 7.68 5.21
C VAL A 33 -34.38 8.98 4.43
N THR A 34 -33.54 8.94 3.39
CA THR A 34 -33.01 10.12 2.66
C THR A 34 -33.41 10.20 1.18
N ASP A 35 -34.21 9.27 0.67
CA ASP A 35 -34.64 9.15 -0.75
C ASP A 35 -35.15 10.44 -1.40
N LYS A 36 -35.73 11.35 -0.60
CA LYS A 36 -36.33 12.62 -1.05
C LYS A 36 -35.36 13.80 -1.05
N TRP A 37 -34.09 13.59 -0.68
CA TRP A 37 -33.10 14.66 -0.56
C TRP A 37 -32.35 14.83 -1.88
N THR A 38 -32.02 16.08 -2.23
CA THR A 38 -31.14 16.39 -3.36
C THR A 38 -29.68 16.27 -2.93
N LEU A 39 -28.77 15.97 -3.87
CA LEU A 39 -27.33 15.91 -3.61
C LEU A 39 -26.78 17.21 -2.98
N GLU A 40 -27.35 18.37 -3.34
CA GLU A 40 -26.95 19.67 -2.80
C GLU A 40 -27.43 19.89 -1.35
N LYS A 41 -28.61 19.38 -0.97
CA LYS A 41 -29.08 19.35 0.43
C LYS A 41 -28.28 18.36 1.29
N HIS A 42 -27.47 17.52 0.66
CA HIS A 42 -26.61 16.52 1.31
C HIS A 42 -25.31 17.14 1.89
N TYR A 43 -24.91 18.33 1.41
CA TYR A 43 -23.67 19.02 1.82
C TYR A 43 -23.84 20.09 2.92
N LEU A 44 -25.07 20.48 3.23
CA LEU A 44 -25.36 21.50 4.24
C LEU A 44 -25.90 20.85 5.52
N LEU A 45 -25.02 20.47 6.47
CA LEU A 45 -25.17 20.61 7.94
C LEU A 45 -24.30 19.61 8.74
N PRO A 46 -23.33 20.09 9.55
CA PRO A 46 -22.69 19.32 10.62
C PRO A 46 -23.53 19.18 11.90
N GLY A 47 -24.69 19.84 12.01
CA GLY A 47 -25.43 20.01 13.27
C GLY A 47 -26.61 19.05 13.53
N LEU A 48 -27.01 18.22 12.56
CA LEU A 48 -28.27 17.45 12.65
C LEU A 48 -28.11 16.06 13.31
N LEU A 49 -26.87 15.60 13.53
CA LEU A 49 -26.60 14.31 14.18
C LEU A 49 -27.16 14.27 15.62
N PHE A 50 -27.14 15.40 16.33
CA PHE A 50 -27.73 15.53 17.68
C PHE A 50 -29.26 15.45 17.68
N ALA A 51 -29.94 15.92 16.62
CA ALA A 51 -31.39 15.88 16.54
C ALA A 51 -31.92 14.49 16.17
N ILE A 52 -31.22 13.75 15.32
CA ILE A 52 -31.63 12.40 14.89
C ILE A 52 -31.31 11.35 15.96
N LEU A 53 -30.14 11.43 16.62
CA LEU A 53 -29.86 10.59 17.80
C LEU A 53 -30.84 10.90 18.94
N GLY A 54 -31.18 12.18 19.16
CA GLY A 54 -32.19 12.58 20.13
C GLY A 54 -33.59 12.01 19.82
N PHE A 55 -34.00 12.01 18.55
CA PHE A 55 -35.31 11.47 18.13
C PHE A 55 -35.36 9.93 18.16
N MET A 56 -34.25 9.25 17.86
CA MET A 56 -34.14 7.79 17.98
C MET A 56 -34.11 7.34 19.45
N LEU A 57 -33.40 8.05 20.32
CA LEU A 57 -33.40 7.78 21.77
C LEU A 57 -34.77 8.05 22.39
N TRP A 58 -35.48 9.09 21.95
CA TRP A 58 -36.86 9.37 22.37
C TRP A 58 -37.85 8.30 21.89
N ARG A 59 -37.72 7.82 20.64
CA ARG A 59 -38.55 6.69 20.13
C ARG A 59 -38.22 5.35 20.76
N PHE A 60 -36.96 5.11 21.17
CA PHE A 60 -36.57 3.90 21.88
C PHE A 60 -37.14 3.87 23.30
N ALA A 61 -37.19 5.03 23.97
CA ALA A 61 -37.84 5.18 25.27
C ALA A 61 -39.38 4.96 25.18
N GLU A 62 -40.03 5.42 24.11
CA GLU A 62 -41.46 5.15 23.87
C GLU A 62 -41.74 3.67 23.51
N LEU A 63 -40.83 2.98 22.81
CA LEU A 63 -40.99 1.55 22.48
C LEU A 63 -40.82 0.63 23.70
N HIS A 64 -39.96 1.00 24.65
CA HIS A 64 -39.78 0.26 25.91
C HIS A 64 -40.99 0.39 26.85
N ALA A 65 -41.78 1.47 26.74
CA ALA A 65 -43.02 1.64 27.52
C ALA A 65 -44.21 0.79 27.01
N TRP A 66 -44.14 0.24 25.78
CA TRP A 66 -45.21 -0.57 25.18
C TRP A 66 -44.95 -2.08 25.18
N TYR A 67 -43.68 -2.53 25.30
CA TYR A 67 -43.33 -3.96 25.30
C TYR A 67 -43.60 -4.68 26.64
N GLY A 68 -43.97 -3.96 27.71
CA GLY A 68 -44.37 -4.53 29.00
C GLY A 68 -45.78 -5.15 29.05
N ILE A 69 -46.60 -5.05 27.98
CA ILE A 69 -48.00 -5.52 27.98
C ILE A 69 -48.27 -6.66 26.97
N ALA A 70 -47.32 -6.98 26.06
CA ALA A 70 -47.54 -7.96 24.99
C ALA A 70 -46.97 -9.38 25.26
N LEU A 71 -46.31 -9.63 26.39
CA LEU A 71 -45.66 -10.91 26.71
C LEU A 71 -46.52 -11.91 27.51
N VAL A 72 -47.77 -11.57 27.84
CA VAL A 72 -48.72 -12.46 28.55
C VAL A 72 -49.62 -13.26 27.57
N GLY A 73 -49.63 -12.92 26.28
CA GLY A 73 -50.55 -13.51 25.29
C GLY A 73 -50.05 -14.75 24.55
N ILE A 74 -48.74 -14.96 24.42
CA ILE A 74 -48.17 -15.96 23.49
C ILE A 74 -47.77 -17.27 24.20
N PHE A 75 -47.62 -17.28 25.52
CA PHE A 75 -47.36 -18.52 26.29
C PHE A 75 -48.62 -19.38 26.55
N SER A 76 -49.82 -18.85 26.28
CA SER A 76 -51.10 -19.56 26.53
C SER A 76 -51.59 -20.44 25.38
N LEU A 77 -50.90 -20.45 24.22
CA LEU A 77 -51.30 -21.22 23.03
C LEU A 77 -50.40 -22.42 22.70
N LEU A 78 -49.22 -22.54 23.32
CA LEU A 78 -48.30 -23.67 23.13
C LEU A 78 -48.45 -24.79 24.18
N ILE A 79 -49.19 -24.55 25.27
CA ILE A 79 -49.46 -25.55 26.32
C ILE A 79 -50.67 -26.45 25.98
N ILE A 80 -51.51 -26.07 25.01
CA ILE A 80 -52.70 -26.85 24.62
C ILE A 80 -52.38 -27.90 23.53
N ALA A 81 -51.26 -27.77 22.81
CA ALA A 81 -50.87 -28.69 21.74
C ALA A 81 -50.00 -29.89 22.20
N SER A 82 -49.51 -29.91 23.44
CA SER A 82 -48.69 -31.01 23.98
C SER A 82 -49.47 -32.03 24.83
N MET A 83 -50.78 -31.83 25.06
CA MET A 83 -51.61 -32.69 25.91
C MET A 83 -52.33 -33.86 25.19
N VAL A 84 -51.93 -34.27 23.97
CA VAL A 84 -52.65 -35.33 23.22
C VAL A 84 -51.86 -36.62 22.96
N LEU A 85 -50.55 -36.70 23.20
CA LEU A 85 -49.77 -37.90 22.83
C LEU A 85 -48.74 -38.33 23.88
N ALA A 86 -49.19 -38.76 25.06
CA ALA A 86 -48.46 -39.72 25.92
C ALA A 86 -49.33 -40.20 27.10
N ALA A 87 -50.40 -40.95 26.80
CA ALA A 87 -51.20 -41.65 27.80
C ALA A 87 -51.10 -43.16 27.58
N CYS A 88 -50.21 -43.85 28.31
CA CYS A 88 -50.31 -45.27 28.66
C CYS A 88 -49.31 -45.65 29.78
N GLN A 89 -49.79 -45.55 31.05
CA GLN A 89 -49.55 -46.47 32.19
C GLN A 89 -48.15 -46.55 32.88
N PRO A 90 -48.04 -47.01 34.16
CA PRO A 90 -48.32 -46.21 35.36
C PRO A 90 -47.31 -46.30 36.54
N ALA A 91 -47.39 -45.30 37.43
CA ALA A 91 -47.25 -45.30 38.91
C ALA A 91 -45.88 -45.47 39.64
N ALA A 92 -45.33 -44.32 40.12
CA ALA A 92 -45.09 -43.86 41.52
C ALA A 92 -44.33 -44.76 42.55
N PRO A 93 -43.74 -44.25 43.68
CA PRO A 93 -43.91 -42.92 44.35
C PRO A 93 -42.57 -42.17 44.65
N THR A 94 -42.49 -40.82 44.60
CA THR A 94 -42.88 -39.76 45.57
C THR A 94 -41.71 -39.29 46.46
N GLU A 95 -41.25 -38.05 46.24
CA GLU A 95 -41.09 -37.01 47.26
C GLU A 95 -41.03 -35.61 46.58
N GLU A 96 -41.78 -34.65 47.13
CA GLU A 96 -42.03 -33.27 46.70
C GLU A 96 -42.04 -32.41 48.00
N PRO A 97 -42.10 -31.07 47.97
CA PRO A 97 -41.04 -30.12 47.64
C PRO A 97 -40.81 -29.07 48.76
N ALA A 98 -39.91 -28.11 48.54
CA ALA A 98 -39.95 -26.83 49.24
C ALA A 98 -39.66 -25.64 48.30
N ALA A 99 -40.53 -24.64 48.47
CA ALA A 99 -40.70 -23.31 47.90
C ALA A 99 -39.48 -22.42 47.53
N THR A 100 -39.63 -21.80 46.35
CA THR A 100 -39.44 -20.38 45.96
C THR A 100 -38.93 -19.33 46.94
N GLU A 101 -37.99 -18.50 46.47
CA GLU A 101 -37.96 -17.03 46.67
C GLU A 101 -37.20 -16.35 45.52
N ALA A 102 -37.55 -15.09 45.25
CA ALA A 102 -37.36 -14.36 44.00
C ALA A 102 -36.07 -13.52 43.91
N MET A 103 -35.74 -13.12 42.67
CA MET A 103 -34.77 -12.06 42.31
C MET A 103 -35.29 -10.67 42.71
N GLU A 104 -34.40 -9.81 43.22
CA GLU A 104 -34.56 -8.35 43.25
C GLU A 104 -33.33 -7.68 42.61
N GLU A 105 -33.61 -6.72 41.72
CA GLU A 105 -32.68 -5.72 41.16
C GLU A 105 -32.56 -4.50 42.10
N PRO A 106 -31.46 -3.71 42.07
CA PRO A 106 -31.37 -2.48 42.84
C PRO A 106 -31.95 -1.28 42.09
N THR A 107 -32.73 -0.48 42.82
CA THR A 107 -33.50 0.70 42.36
C THR A 107 -32.72 2.01 42.53
N GLU A 108 -32.79 2.87 41.51
CA GLU A 108 -32.55 4.32 41.55
C GLU A 108 -33.63 5.04 42.39
N VAL A 109 -33.25 6.15 43.03
CA VAL A 109 -34.20 7.06 43.71
C VAL A 109 -34.11 8.44 43.07
N MET A 110 -35.18 8.84 42.38
CA MET A 110 -35.50 10.23 42.06
C MET A 110 -36.28 10.87 43.22
N VAL A 111 -36.09 12.16 43.46
CA VAL A 111 -37.02 12.99 44.25
C VAL A 111 -37.36 14.24 43.43
N GLU A 112 -38.66 14.40 43.18
CA GLU A 112 -39.31 15.52 42.49
C GLU A 112 -40.37 16.09 43.44
N GLU A 113 -40.42 17.41 43.65
CA GLU A 113 -41.57 18.26 43.26
C GLU A 113 -41.41 19.74 43.68
N GLU A 114 -41.91 20.57 42.76
CA GLU A 114 -42.07 22.03 42.61
C GLU A 114 -43.04 22.74 43.62
N PRO A 115 -43.55 23.99 43.42
CA PRO A 115 -43.06 25.21 42.73
C PRO A 115 -43.24 26.51 43.59
N THR A 116 -42.67 27.66 43.18
CA THR A 116 -43.41 28.96 43.14
C THR A 116 -42.63 30.09 42.47
N ALA A 117 -43.37 31.01 41.85
CA ALA A 117 -42.94 32.02 40.89
C ALA A 117 -42.76 33.45 41.45
N VAL A 118 -41.77 34.16 40.89
CA VAL A 118 -41.63 35.58 40.47
C VAL A 118 -42.02 36.75 41.42
N ALA A 119 -41.05 37.64 41.69
CA ALA A 119 -41.20 39.12 41.65
C ALA A 119 -39.82 39.84 41.62
N GLU A 120 -39.79 41.01 40.96
CA GLU A 120 -38.66 41.86 40.54
C GLU A 120 -37.83 42.58 41.65
N GLU A 121 -36.65 43.03 41.22
CA GLU A 121 -35.58 43.91 41.76
C GLU A 121 -35.99 45.17 42.59
N PRO A 122 -35.11 45.75 43.45
CA PRO A 122 -34.01 46.61 42.94
C PRO A 122 -32.66 46.63 43.72
N THR A 123 -31.60 46.70 42.90
CA THR A 123 -30.43 47.61 42.94
C THR A 123 -29.73 47.94 44.27
N ALA A 124 -28.46 47.54 44.38
CA ALA A 124 -27.44 48.26 45.13
C ALA A 124 -26.11 48.31 44.35
N GLU A 125 -25.59 49.52 44.18
CA GLU A 125 -24.35 49.91 43.47
C GLU A 125 -23.06 49.57 44.27
N PRO A 126 -21.86 49.68 43.65
CA PRO A 126 -20.78 48.72 43.77
C PRO A 126 -19.77 49.00 44.90
N THR A 127 -19.09 47.95 45.36
CA THR A 127 -17.86 48.04 46.17
C THR A 127 -16.69 47.55 45.32
N GLU A 128 -15.63 48.36 45.25
CA GLU A 128 -14.39 48.13 44.49
C GLU A 128 -13.77 46.75 44.73
N GLU A 129 -13.47 46.08 43.61
CA GLU A 129 -12.68 44.86 43.53
C GLU A 129 -11.17 45.21 43.62
N PRO A 130 -10.36 44.45 44.39
CA PRO A 130 -8.93 44.70 44.48
C PRO A 130 -8.25 44.35 43.15
N ALA A 131 -7.28 45.18 42.75
CA ALA A 131 -6.52 45.05 41.52
C ALA A 131 -5.90 43.64 41.34
N PRO A 132 -5.92 43.07 40.12
CA PRO A 132 -5.33 41.78 39.85
C PRO A 132 -3.80 41.90 39.95
N THR A 133 -3.21 40.99 40.72
CA THR A 133 -1.78 40.70 40.71
C THR A 133 -1.37 40.23 39.31
N ASP A 134 -0.38 40.89 38.71
CA ASP A 134 0.24 40.52 37.43
C ASP A 134 0.66 39.04 37.44
N VAL A 135 -0.09 38.21 36.71
CA VAL A 135 0.39 36.92 36.23
C VAL A 135 1.26 37.24 35.00
N PRO A 136 2.54 36.83 34.94
CA PRO A 136 3.32 37.02 33.73
C PRO A 136 2.62 36.30 32.58
N ALA A 137 2.36 37.05 31.50
CA ALA A 137 1.84 36.50 30.25
C ALA A 137 2.71 35.32 29.78
N PRO A 138 2.13 34.29 29.13
CA PRO A 138 2.94 33.28 28.47
C PRO A 138 3.87 34.03 27.50
N THR A 139 5.17 33.78 27.63
CA THR A 139 6.18 34.27 26.70
C THR A 139 5.74 33.95 25.28
N ASP A 140 5.59 34.98 24.44
CA ASP A 140 5.38 34.86 22.99
C ASP A 140 6.47 33.95 22.41
N VAL A 141 6.15 32.68 22.23
CA VAL A 141 6.92 31.82 21.33
C VAL A 141 6.56 32.33 19.93
N PRO A 142 7.52 32.83 19.13
CA PRO A 142 7.22 33.26 17.78
C PRO A 142 6.57 32.10 17.00
N ALA A 143 5.55 32.41 16.20
CA ALA A 143 4.93 31.41 15.34
C ALA A 143 5.99 30.83 14.37
N PRO A 144 5.91 29.54 14.01
CA PRO A 144 6.81 28.94 13.04
C PRO A 144 6.78 29.71 11.71
N ASP A 145 7.94 29.84 11.08
CA ASP A 145 8.08 30.51 9.78
C ASP A 145 7.54 29.64 8.62
N ALA A 146 7.52 28.32 8.81
CA ALA A 146 6.93 27.34 7.90
C ALA A 146 6.54 26.06 8.67
N THR A 147 5.82 25.16 7.99
CA THR A 147 5.48 23.82 8.48
C THR A 147 5.87 22.79 7.42
N ILE A 148 6.59 21.72 7.82
CA ILE A 148 6.85 20.52 7.02
C ILE A 148 5.90 19.42 7.50
N ARG A 149 5.14 18.84 6.58
CA ARG A 149 4.28 17.67 6.81
C ARG A 149 4.97 16.40 6.29
N ILE A 150 4.90 15.33 7.07
CA ILE A 150 5.51 14.04 6.72
C ILE A 150 4.47 12.93 6.87
N TRP A 151 4.27 12.12 5.82
CA TRP A 151 3.49 10.89 5.93
C TRP A 151 4.41 9.69 6.11
N ALA A 152 4.17 8.93 7.17
CA ALA A 152 4.93 7.73 7.52
C ALA A 152 4.02 6.64 8.10
N ASP A 153 4.52 5.41 8.13
CA ASP A 153 3.95 4.36 8.98
C ASP A 153 4.23 4.64 10.47
N ASP A 154 3.59 3.86 11.34
CA ASP A 154 3.69 4.00 12.80
C ASP A 154 5.14 3.88 13.32
N THR A 155 5.93 2.95 12.78
CA THR A 155 7.31 2.72 13.23
C THR A 155 8.25 3.86 12.87
N ARG A 156 8.11 4.44 11.67
CA ARG A 156 8.91 5.61 11.25
C ARG A 156 8.39 6.89 11.87
N ALA A 157 7.08 7.03 11.99
CA ALA A 157 6.48 8.20 12.60
C ALA A 157 7.05 8.41 14.01
N ALA A 158 7.08 7.36 14.84
CA ALA A 158 7.60 7.41 16.20
C ALA A 158 9.02 8.00 16.32
N VAL A 159 9.91 7.71 15.37
CA VAL A 159 11.28 8.26 15.34
C VAL A 159 11.28 9.72 14.87
N LEU A 160 10.49 10.04 13.84
CA LEU A 160 10.49 11.37 13.22
C LEU A 160 9.88 12.45 14.11
N VAL A 161 8.89 12.12 14.94
CA VAL A 161 8.30 13.11 15.87
C VAL A 161 9.29 13.61 16.90
N GLU A 162 10.29 12.80 17.27
CA GLU A 162 11.33 13.20 18.23
C GLU A 162 12.25 14.31 17.68
N LEU A 163 12.30 14.48 16.36
CA LEU A 163 13.11 15.50 15.68
C LEU A 163 12.40 16.86 15.60
N ALA A 164 11.09 16.92 15.87
CA ALA A 164 10.27 18.12 15.63
C ALA A 164 10.73 19.32 16.49
N ASP A 165 11.00 19.10 17.77
CA ASP A 165 11.44 20.16 18.70
C ASP A 165 12.83 20.71 18.33
N GLU A 166 13.75 19.82 17.90
CA GLU A 166 15.10 20.22 17.50
C GLU A 166 15.09 21.03 16.19
N PHE A 167 14.28 20.59 15.23
CA PHE A 167 14.10 21.29 13.97
C PHE A 167 13.44 22.66 14.17
N LEU A 168 12.40 22.73 15.01
CA LEU A 168 11.75 23.98 15.38
C LEU A 168 12.73 24.93 16.09
N ALA A 169 13.54 24.44 17.02
CA ALA A 169 14.51 25.27 17.72
C ALA A 169 15.62 25.81 16.80
N THR A 170 16.03 25.03 15.79
CA THR A 170 17.15 25.37 14.90
C THR A 170 16.71 26.25 13.74
N TYR A 171 15.60 25.90 13.10
CA TYR A 171 15.13 26.51 11.85
C TYR A 171 13.87 27.36 12.02
N ASN A 172 13.24 27.37 13.19
CA ASN A 172 11.92 27.96 13.42
C ASN A 172 10.85 27.41 12.45
N VAL A 173 10.96 26.12 12.11
CA VAL A 173 10.03 25.40 11.23
C VAL A 173 9.38 24.27 12.00
N GLU A 174 8.05 24.19 11.94
CA GLU A 174 7.29 23.12 12.57
C GLU A 174 7.37 21.84 11.74
N VAL A 175 7.52 20.68 12.39
CA VAL A 175 7.41 19.37 11.73
C VAL A 175 6.16 18.68 12.24
N VAL A 176 5.28 18.31 11.32
CA VAL A 176 4.05 17.55 11.60
C VAL A 176 4.16 16.19 10.94
N VAL A 177 4.23 15.14 11.75
CA VAL A 177 4.27 13.76 11.27
C VAL A 177 2.88 13.14 11.39
N GLU A 178 2.37 12.61 10.29
CA GLU A 178 1.04 11.99 10.18
C GLU A 178 1.22 10.49 9.89
N GLU A 179 0.64 9.67 10.76
CA GLU A 179 0.55 8.22 10.54
C GLU A 179 -0.50 7.93 9.47
N VAL A 180 -0.05 7.44 8.31
CA VAL A 180 -0.90 7.20 7.15
C VAL A 180 -0.68 5.79 6.62
N SER A 181 -1.76 5.02 6.47
CA SER A 181 -1.74 3.74 5.76
C SER A 181 -2.00 3.94 4.26
N GLY A 182 -1.40 3.13 3.38
CA GLY A 182 -1.63 3.27 1.94
C GLY A 182 -1.11 4.60 1.38
N ILE A 183 0.05 5.04 1.88
CA ILE A 183 0.67 6.35 1.60
C ILE A 183 0.74 6.63 0.10
N ARG A 184 1.23 5.68 -0.70
CA ARG A 184 1.38 5.84 -2.16
C ARG A 184 0.09 6.26 -2.85
N ASP A 185 -0.98 5.50 -2.65
CA ASP A 185 -2.26 5.72 -3.35
C ASP A 185 -2.91 7.04 -2.93
N GLN A 186 -2.82 7.37 -1.64
CA GLN A 186 -3.31 8.65 -1.13
C GLN A 186 -2.47 9.83 -1.65
N PHE A 187 -1.15 9.65 -1.74
CA PHE A 187 -0.23 10.69 -2.19
C PHE A 187 -0.46 11.08 -3.65
N ILE A 188 -0.69 10.09 -4.52
CA ILE A 188 -1.02 10.29 -5.94
C ILE A 188 -2.23 11.23 -6.11
N ILE A 189 -3.21 11.14 -5.21
CA ILE A 189 -4.43 11.96 -5.25
C ILE A 189 -4.21 13.32 -4.56
N ALA A 190 -3.57 13.32 -3.38
CA ALA A 190 -3.49 14.48 -2.51
C ALA A 190 -2.45 15.51 -2.99
N ALA A 191 -1.33 15.08 -3.56
CA ALA A 191 -0.25 16.01 -3.91
C ALA A 191 -0.66 17.02 -5.01
N PRO A 192 -1.29 16.60 -6.13
CA PRO A 192 -1.76 17.56 -7.15
C PRO A 192 -2.90 18.47 -6.66
N ALA A 193 -3.64 18.03 -5.63
CA ALA A 193 -4.70 18.82 -5.00
C ALA A 193 -4.17 19.87 -4.00
N GLY A 194 -2.86 19.86 -3.70
CA GLY A 194 -2.26 20.71 -2.67
C GLY A 194 -2.57 20.26 -1.23
N GLU A 195 -3.05 19.02 -1.06
CA GLU A 195 -3.41 18.45 0.25
C GLU A 195 -2.37 17.46 0.78
N GLY A 196 -1.41 17.06 -0.08
CA GLY A 196 -0.33 16.12 0.25
C GLY A 196 0.72 16.68 1.21
N PRO A 197 1.59 15.82 1.76
CA PRO A 197 2.69 16.20 2.64
C PRO A 197 3.88 16.75 1.83
N ASP A 198 4.87 17.29 2.53
CA ASP A 198 6.16 17.68 1.94
C ASP A 198 7.07 16.46 1.72
N ILE A 199 7.00 15.48 2.62
CA ILE A 199 7.79 14.24 2.58
C ILE A 199 6.86 13.03 2.73
N ILE A 200 7.10 11.99 1.94
CA ILE A 200 6.53 10.66 2.16
C ILE A 200 7.63 9.65 2.49
N VAL A 201 7.31 8.67 3.32
CA VAL A 201 8.17 7.52 3.58
C VAL A 201 7.63 6.32 2.84
N GLY A 202 8.50 5.61 2.11
CA GLY A 202 8.06 4.52 1.25
C GLY A 202 9.15 3.69 0.63
N ALA A 203 8.71 2.67 -0.09
CA ALA A 203 9.57 1.77 -0.85
C ALA A 203 9.97 2.40 -2.20
N HIS A 204 11.14 2.02 -2.69
CA HIS A 204 11.72 2.58 -3.90
C HIS A 204 10.98 2.19 -5.18
N ASP A 205 10.26 1.07 -5.21
CA ASP A 205 9.47 0.64 -6.37
C ASP A 205 8.35 1.62 -6.74
N TRP A 206 8.01 2.56 -5.83
CA TRP A 206 7.02 3.59 -6.09
C TRP A 206 7.53 4.67 -7.04
N ILE A 207 8.86 4.93 -7.04
CA ILE A 207 9.43 6.12 -7.69
C ILE A 207 9.07 6.20 -9.16
N GLY A 208 9.07 5.07 -9.90
CA GLY A 208 8.76 5.08 -11.33
C GLY A 208 7.38 5.67 -11.59
N SER A 209 6.35 5.15 -10.89
CA SER A 209 4.98 5.64 -11.04
C SER A 209 4.79 7.08 -10.55
N LEU A 210 5.48 7.46 -9.47
CA LEU A 210 5.36 8.79 -8.89
C LEU A 210 6.06 9.85 -9.74
N ILE A 211 7.22 9.54 -10.31
CA ILE A 211 7.97 10.40 -11.23
C ILE A 211 7.22 10.55 -12.55
N ALA A 212 6.68 9.46 -13.11
CA ALA A 212 5.85 9.53 -14.32
C ALA A 212 4.62 10.44 -14.14
N SER A 213 4.14 10.57 -12.90
CA SER A 213 3.03 11.47 -12.53
C SER A 213 3.49 12.88 -12.12
N GLY A 214 4.80 13.18 -12.18
CA GLY A 214 5.38 14.46 -11.80
C GLY A 214 5.32 14.77 -10.29
N LEU A 215 5.21 13.75 -9.43
CA LEU A 215 4.92 13.91 -8.00
C LEU A 215 6.17 14.06 -7.13
N LEU A 216 7.36 13.67 -7.61
CA LEU A 216 8.59 13.68 -6.82
C LEU A 216 9.59 14.74 -7.28
N ALA A 217 10.17 15.45 -6.32
CA ALA A 217 11.33 16.31 -6.54
C ALA A 217 12.63 15.48 -6.42
N PRO A 218 13.66 15.77 -7.24
CA PRO A 218 14.98 15.20 -7.05
C PRO A 218 15.59 15.70 -5.73
N ILE A 219 16.43 14.86 -5.13
CA ILE A 219 17.13 15.11 -3.86
C ILE A 219 18.63 15.19 -4.12
N ASP A 220 19.28 16.17 -3.50
CA ASP A 220 20.74 16.27 -3.45
C ASP A 220 21.26 15.95 -2.04
N LEU A 221 21.98 14.84 -1.90
CA LEU A 221 22.60 14.44 -0.63
C LEU A 221 24.00 15.07 -0.43
N GLY A 222 24.53 15.77 -1.43
CA GLY A 222 25.86 16.38 -1.38
C GLY A 222 26.95 15.38 -0.97
N GLU A 223 27.81 15.77 -0.03
CA GLU A 223 28.89 14.91 0.48
C GLU A 223 28.37 13.67 1.24
N LYS A 224 27.14 13.72 1.79
CA LYS A 224 26.55 12.61 2.55
C LYS A 224 26.18 11.43 1.67
N ALA A 225 26.10 11.58 0.35
CA ALA A 225 25.88 10.45 -0.56
C ALA A 225 26.91 9.31 -0.33
N ALA A 226 28.16 9.65 0.05
CA ALA A 226 29.21 8.68 0.34
C ALA A 226 28.97 7.85 1.62
N ASP A 227 28.05 8.27 2.49
CA ASP A 227 27.68 7.56 3.70
C ASP A 227 26.55 6.53 3.47
N PHE A 228 26.04 6.40 2.24
CA PHE A 228 25.02 5.42 1.88
C PHE A 228 25.59 4.30 1.02
N THR A 229 24.97 3.11 1.06
CA THR A 229 25.37 2.01 0.19
C THR A 229 24.98 2.28 -1.27
N ASP A 230 25.85 1.91 -2.22
CA ASP A 230 25.61 2.07 -3.66
C ASP A 230 24.26 1.47 -4.09
N LEU A 231 23.93 0.28 -3.57
CA LEU A 231 22.70 -0.44 -3.90
C LEU A 231 21.44 0.31 -3.40
N SER A 232 21.51 0.92 -2.22
CA SER A 232 20.41 1.72 -1.69
C SER A 232 20.19 3.02 -2.48
N LEU A 233 21.27 3.66 -2.93
CA LEU A 233 21.19 4.83 -3.80
C LEU A 233 20.66 4.45 -5.18
N GLN A 234 21.09 3.32 -5.73
CA GLN A 234 20.59 2.79 -7.00
C GLN A 234 19.08 2.58 -6.97
N GLY A 235 18.54 2.05 -5.87
CA GLY A 235 17.09 1.84 -5.71
C GLY A 235 16.28 3.13 -5.89
N PHE A 236 16.79 4.27 -5.43
CA PHE A 236 16.13 5.56 -5.54
C PHE A 236 16.60 6.42 -6.72
N THR A 237 17.52 5.90 -7.54
CA THR A 237 17.99 6.60 -8.74
C THR A 237 17.14 6.20 -9.93
N TYR A 238 16.45 7.16 -10.52
CA TYR A 238 15.59 6.90 -11.67
C TYR A 238 16.40 6.77 -12.97
N THR A 239 15.74 6.37 -14.06
CA THR A 239 16.39 6.17 -15.36
C THR A 239 16.98 7.45 -15.95
N ASP A 240 16.54 8.62 -15.49
CA ASP A 240 17.12 9.93 -15.82
C ASP A 240 18.46 10.22 -15.10
N GLY A 241 18.90 9.31 -14.22
CA GLY A 241 20.13 9.42 -13.44
C GLY A 241 20.04 10.35 -12.22
N GLN A 242 18.84 10.86 -11.89
CA GLN A 242 18.63 11.67 -10.68
C GLN A 242 18.18 10.79 -9.51
N LEU A 243 18.57 11.20 -8.30
CA LEU A 243 18.15 10.57 -7.06
C LEU A 243 16.81 11.18 -6.59
N TYR A 244 15.80 10.36 -6.35
CA TYR A 244 14.45 10.81 -5.94
C TYR A 244 14.07 10.40 -4.52
N GLY A 245 14.99 9.77 -3.80
CA GLY A 245 14.77 9.44 -2.40
C GLY A 245 16.07 9.31 -1.62
N MET A 246 16.00 9.66 -0.34
CA MET A 246 17.08 9.38 0.61
C MET A 246 16.79 8.04 1.28
N PRO A 247 17.58 6.98 0.99
CA PRO A 247 17.34 5.67 1.58
C PRO A 247 17.65 5.67 3.08
N TYR A 248 16.94 4.88 3.87
CA TYR A 248 17.27 4.63 5.28
C TYR A 248 17.49 3.15 5.60
N ALA A 249 16.91 2.24 4.82
CA ALA A 249 17.03 0.80 5.04
C ALA A 249 16.97 0.01 3.73
N THR A 250 17.56 -1.18 3.76
CA THR A 250 17.30 -2.24 2.78
C THR A 250 16.55 -3.39 3.44
N GLU A 251 15.82 -4.17 2.66
CA GLU A 251 15.08 -5.33 3.16
C GLU A 251 14.92 -6.41 2.10
N ASN A 252 14.85 -7.66 2.55
CA ASN A 252 14.54 -8.82 1.75
C ASN A 252 13.84 -9.86 2.63
N LEU A 253 13.14 -10.82 2.02
CA LEU A 253 12.63 -11.97 2.76
C LEU A 253 13.76 -12.90 3.20
N GLY A 254 13.51 -13.64 4.27
CA GLY A 254 14.34 -14.74 4.76
C GLY A 254 13.52 -16.02 4.95
N PHE A 255 14.20 -17.17 4.93
CA PHE A 255 13.58 -18.46 5.19
C PHE A 255 13.73 -18.83 6.66
N PHE A 256 12.68 -18.58 7.43
CA PHE A 256 12.60 -18.89 8.86
C PHE A 256 12.26 -20.37 9.05
N TYR A 257 12.93 -21.01 10.01
CA TYR A 257 12.60 -22.36 10.42
C TYR A 257 12.63 -22.53 11.93
N ASN A 258 11.75 -23.38 12.45
CA ASN A 258 11.70 -23.71 13.86
C ASN A 258 12.80 -24.72 14.22
N THR A 259 13.76 -24.32 15.06
CA THR A 259 14.97 -25.13 15.35
C THR A 259 14.70 -26.35 16.24
N ASP A 260 13.55 -26.39 16.93
CA ASP A 260 13.14 -27.58 17.68
C ASP A 260 12.55 -28.66 16.76
N LEU A 261 12.03 -28.25 15.60
CA LEU A 261 11.41 -29.14 14.60
C LEU A 261 12.38 -29.54 13.48
N VAL A 262 13.32 -28.67 13.14
CA VAL A 262 14.22 -28.82 11.98
C VAL A 262 15.67 -28.82 12.44
N THR A 263 16.32 -29.98 12.38
CA THR A 263 17.74 -30.13 12.73
C THR A 263 18.68 -30.02 11.52
N GLU A 264 18.19 -30.42 10.34
CA GLU A 264 18.89 -30.28 9.07
C GLU A 264 17.95 -29.56 8.11
N VAL A 265 18.32 -28.37 7.67
CA VAL A 265 17.47 -27.56 6.78
C VAL A 265 17.53 -28.12 5.37
N PRO A 266 16.38 -28.46 4.75
CA PRO A 266 16.37 -28.90 3.36
C PRO A 266 16.80 -27.79 2.40
N THR A 267 17.61 -28.15 1.39
CA THR A 267 18.09 -27.23 0.35
C THR A 267 17.20 -27.20 -0.89
N THR A 268 16.14 -28.03 -0.93
CA THR A 268 15.19 -28.12 -2.04
C THR A 268 13.75 -28.03 -1.56
N TRP A 269 12.85 -27.45 -2.37
CA TRP A 269 11.43 -27.35 -2.04
C TRP A 269 10.75 -28.71 -1.85
N ASP A 270 11.12 -29.72 -2.64
CA ASP A 270 10.69 -31.11 -2.41
C ASP A 270 11.15 -31.64 -1.05
N GLY A 271 12.38 -31.31 -0.62
CA GLY A 271 12.90 -31.65 0.69
C GLY A 271 12.14 -30.97 1.84
N VAL A 272 11.77 -29.69 1.66
CA VAL A 272 10.92 -28.96 2.62
C VAL A 272 9.57 -29.65 2.78
N MET A 273 8.91 -29.99 1.68
CA MET A 273 7.61 -30.67 1.71
C MET A 273 7.70 -32.08 2.29
N ALA A 274 8.76 -32.83 1.96
CA ALA A 274 8.98 -34.17 2.51
C ALA A 274 9.19 -34.14 4.03
N LEU A 275 9.99 -33.19 4.54
CA LEU A 275 10.18 -33.01 5.98
C LEU A 275 8.88 -32.57 6.67
N GLY A 276 8.15 -31.63 6.08
CA GLY A 276 6.85 -31.19 6.59
C GLY A 276 5.82 -32.32 6.64
N GLN A 277 5.76 -33.16 5.61
CA GLN A 277 4.91 -34.36 5.59
C GLN A 277 5.31 -35.34 6.70
N GLN A 278 6.61 -35.59 6.89
CA GLN A 278 7.08 -36.46 7.97
C GLN A 278 6.64 -35.92 9.34
N LEU A 279 6.86 -34.64 9.60
CA LEU A 279 6.47 -34.00 10.87
C LEU A 279 4.95 -34.02 11.08
N LYS A 280 4.18 -33.88 10.00
CA LYS A 280 2.72 -33.95 10.02
C LYS A 280 2.23 -35.37 10.34
N ASP A 281 2.83 -36.39 9.74
CA ASP A 281 2.52 -37.80 10.02
C ASP A 281 2.87 -38.20 11.47
N GLU A 282 3.91 -37.58 12.03
CA GLU A 282 4.28 -37.71 13.45
C GLU A 282 3.34 -36.92 14.39
N GLY A 283 2.42 -36.12 13.86
CA GLY A 283 1.48 -35.30 14.62
C GLY A 283 2.12 -34.08 15.29
N LYS A 284 3.30 -33.65 14.84
CA LYS A 284 4.04 -32.52 15.41
C LYS A 284 3.63 -31.18 14.83
N VAL A 285 3.20 -31.14 13.57
CA VAL A 285 2.82 -29.93 12.83
C VAL A 285 1.52 -30.18 12.08
N GLN A 286 0.81 -29.11 11.72
CA GLN A 286 -0.41 -29.18 10.90
C GLN A 286 -0.09 -29.09 9.40
N TYR A 287 0.89 -28.25 9.03
CA TYR A 287 1.33 -28.02 7.65
C TYR A 287 2.86 -28.00 7.57
N ALA A 288 3.40 -28.13 6.36
CA ALA A 288 4.83 -27.99 6.09
C ALA A 288 5.27 -26.52 6.08
N MET A 289 4.44 -25.64 5.54
CA MET A 289 4.62 -24.19 5.55
C MET A 289 3.28 -23.51 5.31
N ALA A 290 3.26 -22.18 5.41
CA ALA A 290 2.14 -21.34 4.99
C ALA A 290 2.66 -20.18 4.15
N LEU A 291 1.85 -19.70 3.21
CA LEU A 291 2.14 -18.51 2.43
C LEU A 291 1.54 -17.29 3.13
N ALA A 292 2.33 -16.24 3.31
CA ALA A 292 1.88 -14.98 3.92
C ALA A 292 1.28 -13.99 2.88
N GLY A 293 1.38 -14.35 1.60
CA GLY A 293 0.91 -13.62 0.42
C GLY A 293 1.25 -14.43 -0.83
N THR A 294 0.70 -14.03 -1.99
CA THR A 294 0.84 -14.78 -3.25
C THR A 294 1.88 -14.22 -4.21
N THR A 295 2.33 -12.98 -4.00
CA THR A 295 3.26 -12.26 -4.87
C THR A 295 4.61 -12.09 -4.18
N TYR A 296 4.82 -10.99 -3.47
CA TYR A 296 6.08 -10.67 -2.77
C TYR A 296 6.51 -11.82 -1.84
N ASP A 297 5.61 -12.30 -0.99
CA ASP A 297 5.90 -13.33 0.03
C ASP A 297 6.13 -14.74 -0.53
N ALA A 298 5.62 -15.03 -1.73
CA ALA A 298 5.77 -16.33 -2.41
C ALA A 298 6.83 -16.30 -3.52
N LEU A 299 7.37 -15.12 -3.85
CA LEU A 299 8.35 -14.93 -4.93
C LEU A 299 9.59 -15.84 -4.80
N PRO A 300 10.14 -16.15 -3.60
CA PRO A 300 11.27 -17.06 -3.51
C PRO A 300 10.97 -18.48 -4.00
N VAL A 301 9.71 -18.94 -3.89
CA VAL A 301 9.29 -20.20 -4.52
C VAL A 301 9.27 -20.02 -6.03
N GLN A 302 8.62 -18.97 -6.53
CA GLN A 302 8.46 -18.69 -7.96
C GLN A 302 9.80 -18.60 -8.70
N THR A 303 10.74 -17.81 -8.17
CA THR A 303 12.08 -17.64 -8.74
C THR A 303 12.94 -18.90 -8.65
N ALA A 304 12.76 -19.75 -7.64
CA ALA A 304 13.48 -21.02 -7.55
C ALA A 304 13.18 -21.96 -8.73
N PHE A 305 11.98 -21.85 -9.31
CA PHE A 305 11.58 -22.57 -10.53
C PHE A 305 11.86 -21.78 -11.82
N GLY A 306 12.38 -20.55 -11.72
CA GLY A 306 12.71 -19.69 -12.86
C GLY A 306 11.65 -18.67 -13.24
N GLY A 307 10.65 -18.44 -12.38
CA GLY A 307 9.70 -17.32 -12.53
C GLY A 307 10.39 -15.97 -12.31
N TYR A 308 9.93 -14.94 -13.02
CA TYR A 308 10.38 -13.56 -12.87
C TYR A 308 9.26 -12.60 -13.31
N VAL A 309 9.32 -11.34 -12.87
CA VAL A 309 8.32 -10.32 -13.23
C VAL A 309 8.64 -9.68 -14.57
N PHE A 310 9.73 -8.92 -14.64
CA PHE A 310 10.24 -8.29 -15.86
C PHE A 310 11.63 -8.81 -16.19
N GLY A 311 11.91 -9.01 -17.48
CA GLY A 311 13.25 -9.29 -17.96
C GLY A 311 14.14 -8.05 -17.91
N LEU A 312 15.43 -8.26 -18.18
CA LEU A 312 16.41 -7.18 -18.33
C LEU A 312 16.82 -7.04 -19.80
N ASN A 313 17.04 -5.81 -20.24
CA ASN A 313 17.70 -5.50 -21.50
C ASN A 313 19.20 -5.84 -21.43
N GLU A 314 19.90 -5.80 -22.58
CA GLU A 314 21.34 -6.10 -22.65
C GLU A 314 22.20 -5.16 -21.79
N ASP A 315 21.72 -3.94 -21.52
CA ASP A 315 22.37 -2.93 -20.68
C ASP A 315 22.04 -3.06 -19.18
N GLY A 316 21.20 -4.03 -18.80
CA GLY A 316 20.79 -4.26 -17.42
C GLY A 316 19.61 -3.43 -16.94
N THR A 317 18.97 -2.63 -17.81
CA THR A 317 17.71 -1.93 -17.49
C THR A 317 16.51 -2.88 -17.57
N TRP A 318 15.41 -2.55 -16.88
CA TRP A 318 14.19 -3.37 -16.92
C TRP A 318 13.48 -3.26 -18.28
N ASN A 319 13.00 -4.40 -18.79
CA ASN A 319 12.23 -4.47 -20.02
C ASN A 319 10.74 -4.69 -19.70
N ALA A 320 9.95 -3.62 -19.81
CA ALA A 320 8.50 -3.67 -19.59
C ALA A 320 7.74 -4.62 -20.53
N ASN A 321 8.32 -4.96 -21.69
CA ASN A 321 7.71 -5.84 -22.69
C ASN A 321 8.04 -7.34 -22.46
N ASP A 322 9.01 -7.66 -21.60
CA ASP A 322 9.37 -9.02 -21.25
C ASP A 322 8.77 -9.38 -19.90
N ILE A 323 7.48 -9.74 -19.89
CA ILE A 323 6.76 -10.14 -18.68
C ILE A 323 6.89 -11.65 -18.48
N GLY A 324 7.65 -12.06 -17.46
CA GLY A 324 8.00 -13.46 -17.18
C GLY A 324 6.92 -14.27 -16.46
N LEU A 325 5.80 -13.65 -16.08
CA LEU A 325 4.78 -14.25 -15.21
C LEU A 325 3.99 -15.40 -15.86
N ALA A 326 4.07 -15.59 -17.19
CA ALA A 326 3.50 -16.77 -17.88
C ALA A 326 4.57 -17.76 -18.34
N GLY A 327 5.83 -17.56 -17.93
CA GLY A 327 6.95 -18.43 -18.30
C GLY A 327 6.84 -19.83 -17.70
N GLU A 328 7.58 -20.79 -18.29
CA GLU A 328 7.57 -22.20 -17.84
C GLU A 328 7.91 -22.35 -16.34
N GLY A 329 8.81 -21.50 -15.83
CA GLY A 329 9.20 -21.51 -14.42
C GLY A 329 8.09 -21.07 -13.47
N GLU A 330 7.35 -20.02 -13.81
CA GLU A 330 6.21 -19.53 -13.02
C GLU A 330 5.08 -20.56 -13.01
N VAL A 331 4.74 -21.10 -14.18
CA VAL A 331 3.74 -22.17 -14.32
C VAL A 331 4.14 -23.41 -13.51
N ALA A 332 5.43 -23.76 -13.47
CA ALA A 332 5.94 -24.87 -12.67
C ALA A 332 5.85 -24.60 -11.15
N ALA A 333 6.21 -23.39 -10.70
CA ALA A 333 6.10 -23.00 -9.29
C ALA A 333 4.66 -23.06 -8.78
N LEU A 334 3.71 -22.51 -9.54
CA LEU A 334 2.30 -22.50 -9.17
C LEU A 334 1.69 -23.90 -9.22
N SER A 335 2.11 -24.72 -10.19
CA SER A 335 1.73 -26.15 -10.22
C SER A 335 2.25 -26.90 -9.00
N PHE A 336 3.48 -26.63 -8.58
CA PHE A 336 4.08 -27.19 -7.37
C PHE A 336 3.29 -26.76 -6.12
N LEU A 337 3.08 -25.45 -5.92
CA LEU A 337 2.34 -24.92 -4.77
C LEU A 337 0.92 -25.49 -4.69
N ARG A 338 0.20 -25.51 -5.81
CA ARG A 338 -1.14 -26.09 -5.89
C ARG A 338 -1.15 -27.57 -5.48
N ALA A 339 -0.18 -28.36 -5.94
CA ALA A 339 -0.09 -29.76 -5.55
C ALA A 339 0.13 -29.94 -4.04
N GLN A 340 0.88 -29.04 -3.39
CA GLN A 340 1.09 -29.08 -1.94
C GLN A 340 -0.15 -28.63 -1.16
N ILE A 341 -0.92 -27.68 -1.69
CA ILE A 341 -2.23 -27.29 -1.13
C ILE A 341 -3.22 -28.46 -1.22
N GLU A 342 -3.30 -29.12 -2.38
CA GLU A 342 -4.16 -30.30 -2.58
C GLU A 342 -3.74 -31.49 -1.67
N ALA A 343 -2.44 -31.64 -1.39
CA ALA A 343 -1.92 -32.60 -0.42
C ALA A 343 -2.17 -32.18 1.05
N GLY A 344 -2.66 -30.95 1.29
CA GLY A 344 -2.86 -30.36 2.60
C GLY A 344 -1.56 -30.08 3.35
N LEU A 345 -0.43 -29.94 2.65
CA LEU A 345 0.86 -29.55 3.23
C LEU A 345 1.03 -28.03 3.32
N ILE A 346 0.22 -27.27 2.58
CA ILE A 346 0.09 -25.82 2.68
C ILE A 346 -1.40 -25.51 2.89
N PRO A 347 -1.79 -24.59 3.78
CA PRO A 347 -3.17 -24.15 3.88
C PRO A 347 -3.62 -23.43 2.60
N ASP A 348 -4.93 -23.41 2.34
CA ASP A 348 -5.55 -22.67 1.23
C ASP A 348 -5.75 -21.17 1.54
N SER A 349 -5.19 -20.69 2.64
CA SER A 349 -5.14 -19.28 3.01
C SER A 349 -3.75 -18.70 2.76
N TYR A 350 -3.70 -17.58 2.06
CA TYR A 350 -2.46 -16.85 1.73
C TYR A 350 -2.42 -15.51 2.48
N ASP A 351 -2.52 -15.59 3.80
CA ASP A 351 -2.76 -14.44 4.68
C ASP A 351 -1.63 -14.29 5.70
N TRP A 352 -1.18 -13.05 5.87
CA TRP A 352 -0.07 -12.69 6.73
C TRP A 352 -0.25 -13.18 8.17
N ASP A 353 -1.39 -12.85 8.78
CA ASP A 353 -1.66 -13.15 10.18
C ASP A 353 -1.80 -14.65 10.44
N THR A 354 -2.44 -15.36 9.51
CA THR A 354 -2.61 -16.81 9.58
C THR A 354 -1.27 -17.52 9.49
N ALA A 355 -0.43 -17.18 8.50
CA ALA A 355 0.88 -17.80 8.32
C ALA A 355 1.79 -17.59 9.53
N HIS A 356 1.81 -16.36 10.06
CA HIS A 356 2.61 -16.02 11.24
C HIS A 356 2.13 -16.74 12.49
N THR A 357 0.82 -16.74 12.75
CA THR A 357 0.24 -17.46 13.91
C THR A 357 0.58 -18.94 13.87
N LEU A 358 0.52 -19.58 12.70
CA LEU A 358 0.88 -20.98 12.54
C LEU A 358 2.35 -21.24 12.90
N PHE A 359 3.27 -20.36 12.51
CA PHE A 359 4.69 -20.50 12.82
C PHE A 359 4.97 -20.27 14.31
N GLU A 360 4.45 -19.18 14.87
CA GLU A 360 4.59 -18.76 16.27
C GLU A 360 4.07 -19.82 17.24
N THR A 361 3.01 -20.54 16.85
CA THR A 361 2.41 -21.62 17.65
C THR A 361 3.04 -22.99 17.38
N GLY A 362 4.08 -23.06 16.54
CA GLY A 362 4.79 -24.31 16.20
C GLY A 362 3.98 -25.27 15.32
N GLN A 363 2.90 -24.81 14.70
CA GLN A 363 2.04 -25.62 13.82
C GLN A 363 2.58 -25.74 12.40
N ILE A 364 3.59 -24.95 12.04
CA ILE A 364 4.41 -25.13 10.84
C ILE A 364 5.90 -25.02 11.19
N PRO A 365 6.77 -25.82 10.54
CA PRO A 365 8.21 -25.76 10.74
C PRO A 365 8.89 -24.64 9.96
N PHE A 366 8.28 -24.11 8.89
CA PHE A 366 8.88 -23.13 7.99
C PHE A 366 7.96 -21.92 7.73
N LEU A 367 8.55 -20.73 7.65
CA LEU A 367 7.88 -19.47 7.29
C LEU A 367 8.79 -18.64 6.38
N MET A 368 8.21 -17.99 5.37
CA MET A 368 8.89 -16.95 4.60
C MET A 368 8.40 -15.60 5.11
N ALA A 369 9.31 -14.77 5.61
CA ALA A 369 8.97 -13.47 6.19
C ALA A 369 10.13 -12.49 6.04
N GLY A 370 9.84 -11.19 6.17
CA GLY A 370 10.85 -10.14 6.15
C GLY A 370 11.24 -9.66 7.55
N PRO A 371 12.19 -8.71 7.64
CA PRO A 371 12.70 -8.23 8.92
C PRO A 371 11.65 -7.53 9.77
N TRP A 372 10.60 -6.96 9.16
CA TRP A 372 9.45 -6.38 9.87
C TRP A 372 8.68 -7.37 10.74
N ALA A 373 8.82 -8.68 10.51
CA ALA A 373 8.22 -9.70 11.34
C ALA A 373 9.06 -10.05 12.58
N LEU A 374 10.31 -9.58 12.69
CA LEU A 374 11.25 -10.04 13.73
C LEU A 374 10.73 -9.77 15.13
N ASP A 375 10.21 -8.58 15.43
CA ASP A 375 9.66 -8.28 16.76
C ASP A 375 8.52 -9.22 17.12
N ARG A 376 7.64 -9.50 16.15
CA ARG A 376 6.51 -10.41 16.32
C ARG A 376 7.00 -11.85 16.59
N ILE A 377 7.94 -12.35 15.79
CA ILE A 377 8.48 -13.70 15.94
C ILE A 377 9.27 -13.83 17.25
N ARG A 378 10.13 -12.86 17.59
CA ARG A 378 10.88 -12.82 18.86
C ARG A 378 9.94 -12.82 20.06
N ALA A 379 8.88 -12.01 20.03
CA ALA A 379 7.89 -11.93 21.10
C ALA A 379 7.12 -13.23 21.31
N SER A 380 6.92 -14.04 20.26
CA SER A 380 6.26 -15.34 20.37
C SER A 380 7.06 -16.36 21.19
N GLY A 381 8.39 -16.20 21.25
CA GLY A 381 9.29 -17.14 21.91
C GLY A 381 9.48 -18.47 21.18
N VAL A 382 8.97 -18.62 19.94
CA VAL A 382 9.28 -19.78 19.10
C VAL A 382 10.79 -19.83 18.85
N PRO A 383 11.46 -20.98 19.02
CA PRO A 383 12.88 -21.08 18.71
C PRO A 383 13.05 -21.13 17.19
N TYR A 384 13.76 -20.17 16.62
CA TYR A 384 13.94 -20.05 15.17
C TYR A 384 15.38 -19.75 14.78
N ALA A 385 15.66 -19.97 13.50
CA ALA A 385 16.80 -19.42 12.79
C ALA A 385 16.38 -19.06 11.35
N VAL A 386 17.20 -18.27 10.68
CA VAL A 386 16.96 -17.79 9.31
C VAL A 386 18.08 -18.31 8.39
N THR A 387 17.72 -18.64 7.16
CA THR A 387 18.65 -19.09 6.11
C THR A 387 18.17 -18.66 4.73
N SER A 388 18.99 -18.89 3.70
CA SER A 388 18.63 -18.71 2.29
C SER A 388 17.52 -19.68 1.85
N PHE A 389 16.83 -19.34 0.77
CA PHE A 389 15.71 -20.11 0.27
C PHE A 389 16.14 -21.41 -0.43
N PRO A 390 15.31 -22.46 -0.41
CA PRO A 390 15.53 -23.69 -1.17
C PRO A 390 15.56 -23.45 -2.68
N ALA A 391 16.23 -24.35 -3.40
CA ALA A 391 16.14 -24.48 -4.85
C ALA A 391 14.93 -25.34 -5.26
N ALA A 392 14.48 -25.24 -6.52
CA ALA A 392 13.47 -26.16 -7.05
C ALA A 392 13.99 -27.61 -7.14
N THR A 393 15.27 -27.79 -7.45
CA THR A 393 15.90 -29.11 -7.59
C THR A 393 17.30 -29.12 -6.99
N GLU A 394 17.80 -30.32 -6.66
CA GLU A 394 19.13 -30.51 -6.08
C GLU A 394 20.21 -29.93 -7.01
N GLY A 395 21.04 -29.02 -6.49
CA GLY A 395 22.07 -28.32 -7.26
C GLY A 395 21.57 -27.21 -8.20
N GLY A 396 20.26 -26.91 -8.17
CA GLY A 396 19.68 -25.76 -8.86
C GLY A 396 19.96 -24.43 -8.16
N ALA A 397 19.55 -23.32 -8.79
CA ALA A 397 19.61 -22.00 -8.16
C ALA A 397 18.62 -21.93 -6.99
N ALA A 398 19.07 -21.36 -5.87
CA ALA A 398 18.20 -21.04 -4.74
C ALA A 398 17.15 -20.01 -5.16
N GLY A 399 15.98 -20.06 -4.53
CA GLY A 399 14.99 -19.00 -4.62
C GLY A 399 15.59 -17.63 -4.30
N SER A 400 15.17 -16.62 -5.05
CA SER A 400 15.59 -15.23 -4.88
C SER A 400 14.41 -14.39 -4.39
N PRO A 401 14.51 -13.72 -3.23
CA PRO A 401 13.55 -12.71 -2.86
C PRO A 401 13.78 -11.42 -3.66
N PHE A 402 12.82 -10.50 -3.59
CA PHE A 402 13.12 -9.10 -3.91
C PHE A 402 13.96 -8.48 -2.80
N MET A 403 14.82 -7.55 -3.22
CA MET A 403 15.41 -6.53 -2.36
C MET A 403 14.62 -5.23 -2.53
N GLY A 404 14.06 -4.75 -1.41
CA GLY A 404 13.46 -3.44 -1.28
C GLY A 404 14.45 -2.45 -0.68
N VAL A 405 14.35 -1.19 -1.08
CA VAL A 405 15.00 -0.06 -0.43
C VAL A 405 13.90 0.86 0.10
N GLN A 406 13.95 1.15 1.38
CA GLN A 406 13.02 2.07 2.03
C GLN A 406 13.68 3.43 2.19
N GLY A 407 12.92 4.50 1.97
CA GLY A 407 13.47 5.84 1.94
C GLY A 407 12.44 6.95 2.10
N PHE A 408 12.96 8.17 2.11
CA PHE A 408 12.20 9.41 2.16
C PHE A 408 12.17 10.02 0.76
N MET A 409 10.98 10.37 0.28
CA MET A 409 10.78 11.03 -1.01
C MET A 409 10.15 12.41 -0.80
N VAL A 410 10.56 13.40 -1.58
CA VAL A 410 10.10 14.79 -1.45
C VAL A 410 9.04 15.09 -2.50
N ASN A 411 7.92 15.68 -2.08
CA ASN A 411 6.83 16.07 -2.95
C ASN A 411 7.23 17.24 -3.87
N ALA A 412 7.09 17.07 -5.18
CA ALA A 412 7.36 18.11 -6.18
C ALA A 412 6.46 19.34 -6.05
N PHE A 413 5.26 19.18 -5.48
CA PHE A 413 4.29 20.25 -5.25
C PHE A 413 4.49 20.98 -3.92
N SER A 414 5.46 20.56 -3.09
CA SER A 414 5.77 21.23 -1.82
C SER A 414 6.30 22.66 -2.06
N GLU A 415 5.84 23.63 -1.26
CA GLU A 415 6.44 24.97 -1.21
C GLU A 415 7.77 24.97 -0.42
N ASN A 416 8.08 23.88 0.28
CA ASN A 416 9.18 23.73 1.23
C ASN A 416 10.26 22.74 0.79
N VAL A 417 10.40 22.45 -0.52
CA VAL A 417 11.33 21.42 -1.04
C VAL A 417 12.75 21.52 -0.46
N LEU A 418 13.31 22.73 -0.36
CA LEU A 418 14.66 22.93 0.19
C LEU A 418 14.72 22.69 1.71
N LEU A 419 13.66 23.07 2.45
CA LEU A 419 13.57 22.80 3.89
C LEU A 419 13.37 21.30 4.16
N ALA A 420 12.59 20.60 3.32
CA ALA A 420 12.45 19.16 3.36
C ALA A 420 13.80 18.46 3.14
N GLN A 421 14.58 18.88 2.13
CA GLN A 421 15.92 18.34 1.91
C GLN A 421 16.89 18.66 3.06
N ALA A 422 16.82 19.85 3.65
CA ALA A 422 17.61 20.20 4.83
C ALA A 422 17.24 19.33 6.04
N PHE A 423 15.95 19.09 6.29
CA PHE A 423 15.49 18.16 7.33
C PHE A 423 16.06 16.76 7.11
N LEU A 424 15.96 16.23 5.88
CA LEU A 424 16.49 14.92 5.52
C LEU A 424 18.00 14.81 5.73
N THR A 425 18.76 15.77 5.21
CA THR A 425 20.24 15.70 5.20
C THR A 425 20.87 16.08 6.54
N GLU A 426 20.29 17.02 7.29
CA GLU A 426 20.91 17.55 8.51
C GLU A 426 20.45 16.86 9.79
N PHE A 427 19.20 16.38 9.85
CA PHE A 427 18.63 15.80 11.08
C PHE A 427 18.50 14.29 10.98
N VAL A 428 17.94 13.76 9.88
CA VAL A 428 17.72 12.31 9.77
C VAL A 428 18.93 11.55 9.20
N ALA A 429 19.71 12.11 8.26
CA ALA A 429 20.96 11.51 7.80
C ALA A 429 22.12 11.70 8.80
N THR A 430 21.89 11.26 10.02
CA THR A 430 22.84 11.25 11.15
C THR A 430 22.95 9.83 11.68
N THR A 431 24.10 9.46 12.26
CA THR A 431 24.30 8.13 12.83
C THR A 431 23.25 7.82 13.91
N ASP A 432 22.91 8.81 14.74
CA ASP A 432 21.95 8.63 15.84
C ASP A 432 20.56 8.31 15.31
N VAL A 433 20.04 9.10 14.37
CA VAL A 433 18.69 8.88 13.82
C VAL A 433 18.63 7.64 12.92
N MET A 434 19.64 7.43 12.05
CA MET A 434 19.70 6.22 11.22
C MET A 434 19.81 4.95 12.07
N SER A 435 20.47 5.01 13.23
CA SER A 435 20.50 3.91 14.20
C SER A 435 19.13 3.67 14.84
N GLN A 436 18.41 4.73 15.23
CA GLN A 436 17.05 4.60 15.75
C GLN A 436 16.10 4.00 14.70
N LEU A 437 16.18 4.45 13.44
CA LEU A 437 15.40 3.90 12.32
C LEU A 437 15.70 2.42 12.10
N GLN A 438 16.97 2.01 12.17
CA GLN A 438 17.35 0.60 12.11
C GLN A 438 16.76 -0.21 13.26
N VAL A 439 16.94 0.25 14.52
CA VAL A 439 16.53 -0.49 15.71
C VAL A 439 15.01 -0.65 15.75
N THR A 440 14.27 0.42 15.48
CA THR A 440 12.80 0.40 15.47
C THR A 440 12.27 -0.36 14.25
N GLY A 441 12.94 -0.26 13.11
CA GLY A 441 12.51 -0.90 11.87
C GLY A 441 12.94 -2.36 11.73
N ASN A 442 13.86 -2.84 12.58
CA ASN A 442 14.57 -4.12 12.46
C ASN A 442 15.08 -4.38 11.03
N ARG A 443 15.71 -3.40 10.39
CA ARG A 443 16.19 -3.54 9.00
C ARG A 443 17.67 -3.19 8.89
N PRO A 444 18.44 -3.86 8.01
CA PRO A 444 19.75 -3.39 7.62
C PRO A 444 19.69 -1.91 7.20
N SER A 445 20.58 -1.09 7.77
CA SER A 445 20.59 0.34 7.46
C SER A 445 21.18 0.58 6.07
N ALA A 446 20.60 1.52 5.32
CA ALA A 446 21.20 2.03 4.10
C ALA A 446 22.42 2.93 4.38
N PHE A 447 22.57 3.40 5.64
CA PHE A 447 23.63 4.29 6.09
C PHE A 447 24.83 3.47 6.60
N VAL A 448 25.95 3.55 5.88
CA VAL A 448 27.15 2.71 6.06
C VAL A 448 27.67 2.72 7.50
N PRO A 449 27.80 3.88 8.20
CA PRO A 449 28.26 3.87 9.59
C PRO A 449 27.39 3.07 10.55
N VAL A 450 26.07 3.00 10.31
CA VAL A 450 25.14 2.21 11.13
C VAL A 450 25.17 0.74 10.70
N LEU A 451 25.22 0.49 9.39
CA LEU A 451 25.32 -0.87 8.84
C LEU A 451 26.56 -1.60 9.37
N GLU A 452 27.74 -0.97 9.32
CA GLU A 452 28.99 -1.55 9.81
C GLU A 452 29.02 -1.79 11.33
N ALA A 453 28.22 -1.03 12.09
CA ALA A 453 28.08 -1.17 13.53
C ALA A 453 27.02 -2.20 13.96
N THR A 454 26.32 -2.81 13.01
CA THR A 454 25.21 -3.74 13.30
C THR A 454 25.73 -5.08 13.80
N GLU A 455 25.33 -5.50 15.00
CA GLU A 455 25.68 -6.79 15.61
C GLU A 455 24.48 -7.74 15.77
N ASP A 456 23.29 -7.34 15.31
CA ASP A 456 22.07 -8.15 15.41
C ASP A 456 22.19 -9.42 14.54
N ALA A 457 22.12 -10.59 15.19
CA ALA A 457 22.32 -11.87 14.54
C ALA A 457 21.20 -12.22 13.55
N ASP A 458 19.98 -11.74 13.77
CA ASP A 458 18.88 -11.96 12.84
C ASP A 458 19.08 -11.09 11.59
N LEU A 459 19.48 -9.83 11.74
CA LEU A 459 19.79 -8.98 10.58
C LEU A 459 20.95 -9.54 9.75
N ALA A 460 21.97 -10.09 10.40
CA ALA A 460 23.05 -10.79 9.71
C ALA A 460 22.55 -12.05 8.97
N ALA A 461 21.59 -12.78 9.55
CA ALA A 461 20.99 -13.94 8.89
C ALA A 461 20.05 -13.54 7.72
N MET A 462 19.36 -12.40 7.83
CA MET A 462 18.58 -11.83 6.73
C MET A 462 19.48 -11.40 5.56
N ASP A 463 20.67 -10.85 5.83
CA ASP A 463 21.67 -10.52 4.80
C ASP A 463 22.13 -11.79 4.04
N ILE A 464 22.41 -12.88 4.77
CA ILE A 464 22.72 -14.19 4.16
C ILE A 464 21.56 -14.68 3.30
N ALA A 465 20.31 -14.52 3.77
CA ALA A 465 19.13 -14.91 3.01
C ALA A 465 18.90 -14.05 1.75
N GLY A 466 19.38 -12.79 1.78
CA GLY A 466 19.28 -11.82 0.71
C GLY A 466 20.48 -11.79 -0.24
N ALA A 467 21.48 -12.67 -0.06
CA ALA A 467 22.73 -12.64 -0.83
C ALA A 467 22.54 -12.77 -2.36
N ASN A 468 21.43 -13.38 -2.80
CA ASN A 468 21.04 -13.49 -4.21
C ASN A 468 19.81 -12.64 -4.57
N ALA A 469 19.33 -11.77 -3.67
CA ALA A 469 18.12 -10.99 -3.86
C ALA A 469 18.24 -10.07 -5.08
N THR A 470 17.13 -9.91 -5.81
CA THR A 470 17.06 -9.03 -6.98
C THR A 470 16.39 -7.73 -6.59
N LEU A 471 16.95 -6.60 -7.02
CA LEU A 471 16.31 -5.30 -6.78
C LEU A 471 14.90 -5.33 -7.36
N MET A 472 13.91 -4.85 -6.60
CA MET A 472 12.55 -4.75 -7.09
C MET A 472 12.48 -3.78 -8.29
N PRO A 473 11.74 -4.10 -9.37
CA PRO A 473 11.62 -3.22 -10.52
C PRO A 473 11.10 -1.83 -10.13
N TYR A 474 11.85 -0.79 -10.54
CA TYR A 474 11.57 0.61 -10.22
C TYR A 474 11.05 1.39 -11.45
N ILE A 475 10.46 0.68 -12.41
CA ILE A 475 9.81 1.25 -13.59
C ILE A 475 8.32 1.51 -13.33
N PRO A 476 7.69 2.52 -13.98
CA PRO A 476 6.29 2.86 -13.77
C PRO A 476 5.32 1.68 -13.91
N GLU A 477 5.60 0.77 -14.83
CA GLU A 477 4.78 -0.39 -15.19
C GLU A 477 4.57 -1.37 -14.04
N MET A 478 5.46 -1.38 -13.05
CA MET A 478 5.31 -2.22 -11.85
C MET A 478 3.99 -1.90 -11.11
N GLY A 479 3.48 -0.67 -11.22
CA GLY A 479 2.17 -0.28 -10.70
C GLY A 479 1.00 -1.10 -11.25
N SER A 480 1.10 -1.57 -12.50
CA SER A 480 0.09 -2.38 -13.18
C SER A 480 0.21 -3.88 -12.89
N VAL A 481 1.32 -4.32 -12.28
CA VAL A 481 1.63 -5.74 -12.06
C VAL A 481 0.98 -6.29 -10.81
N TRP A 482 1.16 -5.65 -9.65
CA TRP A 482 0.87 -6.23 -8.34
C TRP A 482 -0.54 -6.81 -8.20
N GLY A 483 -1.56 -6.04 -8.60
CA GLY A 483 -2.96 -6.45 -8.48
C GLY A 483 -3.34 -7.59 -9.43
N ALA A 484 -2.90 -7.52 -10.69
CA ALA A 484 -3.13 -8.55 -11.68
C ALA A 484 -2.40 -9.85 -11.31
N TRP A 485 -1.13 -9.76 -10.91
CA TRP A 485 -0.31 -10.90 -10.46
C TRP A 485 -0.92 -11.59 -9.25
N ASN A 486 -1.32 -10.86 -8.20
CA ASN A 486 -2.01 -11.44 -7.04
C ASN A 486 -3.30 -12.18 -7.43
N SER A 487 -4.09 -11.59 -8.32
CA SER A 487 -5.34 -12.19 -8.80
C SER A 487 -5.07 -13.48 -9.59
N GLY A 488 -4.11 -13.43 -10.53
CA GLY A 488 -3.67 -14.57 -11.34
C GLY A 488 -3.19 -15.75 -10.51
N VAL A 489 -2.28 -15.50 -9.57
CA VAL A 489 -1.77 -16.55 -8.68
C VAL A 489 -2.89 -17.13 -7.82
N THR A 490 -3.78 -16.28 -7.28
CA THR A 490 -4.92 -16.75 -6.48
C THR A 490 -5.86 -17.67 -7.28
N ILE A 491 -6.17 -17.32 -8.54
CA ILE A 491 -6.98 -18.13 -9.46
C ILE A 491 -6.30 -19.46 -9.78
N ALA A 492 -4.98 -19.45 -9.99
CA ALA A 492 -4.19 -20.65 -10.27
C ALA A 492 -4.17 -21.61 -9.06
N LEU A 493 -3.92 -21.08 -7.86
CA LEU A 493 -3.79 -21.88 -6.64
C LEU A 493 -5.16 -22.40 -6.13
N SER A 494 -6.25 -21.64 -6.30
CA SER A 494 -7.60 -22.09 -5.97
C SER A 494 -8.10 -23.23 -6.87
N GLY A 495 -7.46 -23.42 -8.03
CA GLY A 495 -7.83 -24.40 -9.04
C GLY A 495 -9.00 -23.97 -9.92
N GLU A 496 -9.43 -22.71 -9.86
CA GLU A 496 -10.42 -22.14 -10.76
C GLU A 496 -9.95 -22.20 -12.23
N GLN A 497 -8.66 -21.97 -12.46
CA GLN A 497 -7.99 -22.23 -13.73
C GLN A 497 -6.69 -23.01 -13.53
N THR A 498 -6.16 -23.57 -14.62
CA THR A 498 -4.80 -24.12 -14.60
C THR A 498 -3.77 -22.99 -14.57
N PRO A 499 -2.59 -23.20 -13.96
CA PRO A 499 -1.59 -22.13 -13.86
C PRO A 499 -1.18 -21.51 -15.21
N ASP A 500 -1.11 -22.30 -16.28
CA ASP A 500 -0.78 -21.81 -17.62
C ASP A 500 -1.83 -20.82 -18.16
N VAL A 501 -3.13 -21.11 -17.97
CA VAL A 501 -4.20 -20.24 -18.44
C VAL A 501 -4.31 -19.00 -17.56
N ALA A 502 -4.33 -19.17 -16.24
CA ALA A 502 -4.45 -18.06 -15.29
C ALA A 502 -3.34 -17.01 -15.49
N MET A 503 -2.11 -17.48 -15.64
CA MET A 503 -0.97 -16.60 -15.82
C MET A 503 -0.86 -16.03 -17.23
N GLY A 504 -1.29 -16.77 -18.27
CA GLY A 504 -1.42 -16.22 -19.62
C GLY A 504 -2.41 -15.05 -19.70
N ASP A 505 -3.58 -15.20 -19.05
CA ASP A 505 -4.58 -14.13 -18.92
C ASP A 505 -4.02 -12.95 -18.10
N THR A 506 -3.26 -13.25 -17.03
CA THR A 506 -2.60 -12.24 -16.19
C THR A 506 -1.58 -11.41 -16.97
N VAL A 507 -0.71 -12.04 -17.77
CA VAL A 507 0.25 -11.32 -18.61
C VAL A 507 -0.46 -10.46 -19.65
N THR A 508 -1.56 -10.95 -20.22
CA THR A 508 -2.38 -10.18 -21.16
C THR A 508 -2.97 -8.95 -20.46
N GLN A 509 -3.56 -9.13 -19.26
CA GLN A 509 -4.09 -8.03 -18.47
C GLN A 509 -3.03 -7.00 -18.10
N ILE A 510 -1.85 -7.43 -17.66
CA ILE A 510 -0.73 -6.52 -17.33
C ILE A 510 -0.30 -5.75 -18.58
N SER A 511 -0.15 -6.43 -19.72
CA SER A 511 0.20 -5.79 -20.99
C SER A 511 -0.84 -4.74 -21.38
N ASP A 512 -2.13 -5.05 -21.26
CA ASP A 512 -3.22 -4.13 -21.54
C ASP A 512 -3.26 -2.95 -20.55
N LEU A 513 -2.94 -3.16 -19.28
CA LEU A 513 -2.85 -2.10 -18.28
C LEU A 513 -1.66 -1.18 -18.52
N ILE A 514 -0.51 -1.73 -18.92
CA ILE A 514 0.67 -0.95 -19.32
C ILE A 514 0.33 -0.11 -20.56
N LEU A 515 -0.22 -0.72 -21.61
CA LEU A 515 -0.64 -0.01 -22.82
C LEU A 515 -1.74 1.02 -22.52
N GLY A 516 -2.70 0.67 -21.66
CA GLY A 516 -3.79 1.56 -21.26
C GLY A 516 -3.33 2.75 -20.43
N ALA A 517 -2.31 2.58 -19.57
CA ALA A 517 -1.67 3.70 -18.86
C ALA A 517 -0.94 4.66 -19.82
N LEU A 518 -0.51 4.15 -20.98
CA LEU A 518 0.15 4.93 -22.02
C LEU A 518 -0.85 5.47 -23.06
N ALA A 519 -2.15 5.16 -22.96
CA ALA A 519 -3.15 5.61 -23.92
C ALA A 519 -3.24 7.15 -23.97
N GLY A 520 -3.13 7.71 -25.17
CA GLY A 520 -3.03 9.15 -25.42
C GLY A 520 -1.60 9.69 -25.41
N MET A 521 -0.60 8.89 -25.03
CA MET A 521 0.80 9.29 -25.13
C MET A 521 1.20 9.48 -26.59
N VAL A 522 1.89 10.60 -26.86
CA VAL A 522 2.57 10.85 -28.13
C VAL A 522 4.05 10.93 -27.84
N ASN A 523 4.83 10.08 -28.51
CA ASN A 523 6.28 10.01 -28.30
C ASN A 523 7.04 10.23 -29.61
N ILE A 524 8.33 10.58 -29.51
CA ILE A 524 9.25 10.75 -30.65
C ILE A 524 10.43 9.76 -30.56
N PRO A 525 10.21 8.44 -30.74
CA PRO A 525 11.27 7.49 -30.51
C PRO A 525 12.32 7.54 -31.61
N GLY A 526 13.59 7.39 -31.24
CA GLY A 526 14.70 7.51 -32.17
C GLY A 526 16.06 7.22 -31.55
N SER A 527 17.10 7.24 -32.38
CA SER A 527 18.50 6.98 -31.98
C SER A 527 19.14 8.10 -31.15
N TRP A 528 18.33 9.06 -30.69
CA TRP A 528 18.73 10.21 -29.90
C TRP A 528 18.27 10.09 -28.44
N GLN A 529 17.35 9.18 -28.14
CA GLN A 529 16.60 9.14 -26.88
C GLN A 529 17.49 8.88 -25.66
N VAL A 530 18.45 7.96 -25.76
CA VAL A 530 19.41 7.73 -24.66
C VAL A 530 20.25 9.00 -24.42
N ALA A 531 20.75 9.60 -25.51
CA ALA A 531 21.67 10.73 -25.44
C ALA A 531 21.00 12.07 -25.11
N GLY A 532 19.72 12.25 -25.42
CA GLY A 532 19.02 13.54 -25.37
C GLY A 532 17.76 13.59 -24.52
N ALA A 533 17.23 12.44 -24.09
CA ALA A 533 16.06 12.36 -23.21
C ALA A 533 16.27 11.41 -22.02
N ALA A 534 17.47 10.85 -21.82
CA ALA A 534 17.77 9.89 -20.76
C ALA A 534 16.79 8.71 -20.70
N CYS A 535 16.30 8.26 -21.87
CA CYS A 535 15.55 7.02 -21.96
C CYS A 535 16.48 5.83 -21.70
N GLY A 536 15.93 4.73 -21.17
CA GLY A 536 16.68 3.50 -20.93
C GLY A 536 17.26 2.88 -22.22
N SER A 537 16.60 3.09 -23.36
CA SER A 537 17.07 2.63 -24.66
C SER A 537 16.65 3.58 -25.79
N ASP A 538 17.36 3.51 -26.92
CA ASP A 538 16.94 4.17 -28.15
C ASP A 538 15.75 3.42 -28.77
N TRP A 539 14.92 4.14 -29.54
CA TRP A 539 13.72 3.61 -30.20
C TRP A 539 12.64 3.07 -29.25
N ASP A 540 12.55 3.63 -28.04
CA ASP A 540 11.55 3.26 -27.05
C ASP A 540 10.27 4.12 -27.18
N PRO A 541 9.15 3.54 -27.66
CA PRO A 541 7.88 4.26 -27.77
C PRO A 541 7.21 4.56 -26.43
N ALA A 542 7.56 3.83 -25.36
CA ALA A 542 6.99 3.99 -24.02
C ALA A 542 7.79 4.95 -23.14
N CYS A 543 8.92 5.47 -23.61
CA CYS A 543 9.79 6.32 -22.81
C CYS A 543 9.08 7.60 -22.35
N ALA A 544 8.78 7.68 -21.05
CA ALA A 544 8.06 8.81 -20.44
C ALA A 544 8.83 10.14 -20.56
N THR A 545 10.17 10.11 -20.52
CA THR A 545 10.99 11.33 -20.57
C THR A 545 11.05 11.96 -21.96
N SER A 546 10.80 11.19 -23.04
CA SER A 546 10.69 11.72 -24.40
C SER A 546 9.24 11.95 -24.85
N ALA A 547 8.26 11.72 -23.97
CA ALA A 547 6.85 11.96 -24.26
C ALA A 547 6.59 13.45 -24.53
N LEU A 548 5.75 13.73 -25.53
CA LEU A 548 5.35 15.07 -25.90
C LEU A 548 4.13 15.50 -25.08
N THR A 549 4.10 16.77 -24.69
CA THR A 549 2.98 17.40 -23.99
C THR A 549 1.89 17.77 -24.97
N ASP A 550 0.64 17.39 -24.69
CA ASP A 550 -0.55 17.86 -25.43
C ASP A 550 -0.77 19.36 -25.20
N ASN A 551 -0.82 20.12 -26.29
CA ASN A 551 -1.07 21.56 -26.27
C ASN A 551 -2.57 21.91 -26.23
N GLY A 552 -3.46 20.92 -26.32
CA GLY A 552 -4.92 21.09 -26.27
C GLY A 552 -5.56 21.53 -27.60
N ASP A 553 -4.78 21.59 -28.68
CA ASP A 553 -5.22 21.99 -30.02
C ASP A 553 -4.98 20.92 -31.10
N GLY A 554 -4.64 19.69 -30.68
CA GLY A 554 -4.26 18.59 -31.56
C GLY A 554 -2.78 18.59 -31.94
N THR A 555 -1.98 19.47 -31.32
CA THR A 555 -0.52 19.42 -31.42
C THR A 555 0.11 18.98 -30.11
N PHE A 556 1.28 18.35 -30.22
CA PHE A 556 2.03 17.82 -29.10
C PHE A 556 3.46 18.33 -29.20
N SER A 557 4.06 18.78 -28.10
CA SER A 557 5.41 19.34 -28.12
C SER A 557 6.32 18.90 -26.98
N GLY A 558 7.61 18.83 -27.26
CA GLY A 558 8.65 18.43 -26.29
C GLY A 558 9.97 19.06 -26.69
N THR A 559 10.76 19.48 -25.70
CA THR A 559 12.03 20.18 -25.90
C THR A 559 13.15 19.45 -25.17
N PHE A 560 14.22 19.14 -25.88
CA PHE A 560 15.29 18.25 -25.42
C PHE A 560 16.67 18.82 -25.74
N ASN A 561 17.65 18.53 -24.88
CA ASN A 561 19.05 18.88 -25.15
C ASN A 561 19.72 17.70 -25.84
N ILE A 562 19.97 17.80 -27.14
CA ILE A 562 20.51 16.70 -27.94
C ILE A 562 21.95 17.02 -28.34
N PRO A 563 22.94 16.14 -28.08
CA PRO A 563 24.32 16.33 -28.50
C PRO A 563 24.48 16.45 -30.02
N ALA A 564 25.64 16.97 -30.46
CA ALA A 564 26.00 16.99 -31.87
C ALA A 564 26.04 15.56 -32.45
N GLY A 565 25.37 15.34 -33.58
CA GLY A 565 25.28 14.00 -34.17
C GLY A 565 24.31 13.89 -35.33
N GLU A 566 24.23 12.68 -35.87
CA GLU A 566 23.26 12.26 -36.88
C GLU A 566 22.31 11.28 -36.23
N TYR A 567 21.02 11.58 -36.29
CA TYR A 567 19.97 10.82 -35.60
C TYR A 567 18.81 10.50 -36.54
N GLU A 568 18.11 9.43 -36.22
CA GLU A 568 16.83 9.10 -36.83
C GLU A 568 15.73 9.02 -35.78
N TYR A 569 14.49 9.35 -36.15
CA TYR A 569 13.34 9.26 -35.25
C TYR A 569 12.02 9.04 -36.00
N LYS A 570 10.97 8.70 -35.24
CA LYS A 570 9.58 8.56 -35.68
C LYS A 570 8.62 9.11 -34.64
N VAL A 571 7.34 9.18 -34.97
CA VAL A 571 6.27 9.36 -33.99
C VAL A 571 5.73 7.99 -33.61
N ALA A 572 5.48 7.75 -32.32
CA ALA A 572 4.75 6.59 -31.83
C ALA A 572 3.62 7.06 -30.91
N LEU A 573 2.47 6.40 -30.99
CA LEU A 573 1.32 6.68 -30.13
C LEU A 573 1.11 5.55 -29.11
N ASP A 574 0.46 5.91 -28.01
CA ASP A 574 -0.03 4.99 -26.99
C ASP A 574 1.09 4.09 -26.42
N GLY A 575 2.31 4.62 -26.34
CA GLY A 575 3.46 3.90 -25.83
C GLY A 575 3.92 2.71 -26.68
N SER A 576 3.45 2.57 -27.93
CA SER A 576 3.74 1.39 -28.74
C SER A 576 3.98 1.72 -30.22
N TRP A 577 4.54 0.76 -30.95
CA TRP A 577 4.70 0.86 -32.41
C TRP A 577 3.41 0.58 -33.20
N ALA A 578 2.29 0.25 -32.54
CA ALA A 578 1.04 -0.14 -33.19
C ALA A 578 0.48 0.98 -34.09
N VAL A 579 0.58 2.23 -33.64
CA VAL A 579 0.30 3.42 -34.45
C VAL A 579 1.54 4.31 -34.41
N ASN A 580 2.23 4.42 -35.53
CA ASN A 580 3.45 5.20 -35.67
C ASN A 580 3.46 5.96 -37.00
N PHE A 581 4.15 7.09 -37.08
CA PHE A 581 4.21 7.90 -38.30
C PHE A 581 5.63 8.25 -38.69
N GLY A 582 5.91 8.10 -39.99
CA GLY A 582 7.19 8.46 -40.61
C GLY A 582 7.26 9.89 -41.12
N SER A 583 8.37 10.22 -41.79
CA SER A 583 8.66 11.56 -42.33
C SER A 583 7.68 12.04 -43.41
N ASP A 584 6.83 11.15 -43.89
CA ASP A 584 5.78 11.41 -44.88
C ASP A 584 4.36 11.45 -44.27
N GLY A 585 4.25 11.31 -42.94
CA GLY A 585 2.98 11.27 -42.22
C GLY A 585 2.18 9.98 -42.42
N ALA A 586 2.74 8.99 -43.13
CA ALA A 586 2.12 7.70 -43.32
C ALA A 586 2.43 6.76 -42.14
N GLN A 587 1.47 5.89 -41.82
CA GLN A 587 1.70 4.82 -40.87
C GLN A 587 2.77 3.87 -41.39
N ASP A 588 3.71 3.47 -40.54
CA ASP A 588 4.89 2.67 -40.89
C ASP A 588 5.79 3.32 -41.96
N GLY A 589 5.69 4.65 -42.13
CA GLY A 589 6.48 5.43 -43.07
C GLY A 589 7.99 5.43 -42.77
N PRO A 590 8.83 6.05 -43.63
CA PRO A 590 10.27 6.18 -43.40
C PRO A 590 10.61 7.00 -42.14
N ASN A 591 11.78 6.78 -41.54
CA ASN A 591 12.27 7.56 -40.41
C ASN A 591 12.52 9.03 -40.81
N TYR A 592 12.34 9.96 -39.88
CA TYR A 592 12.89 11.30 -39.98
C TYR A 592 14.40 11.26 -39.76
N ALA A 593 15.13 12.17 -40.41
CA ALA A 593 16.55 12.39 -40.17
C ALA A 593 16.76 13.73 -39.44
N LEU A 594 17.65 13.75 -38.44
CA LEU A 594 18.02 14.92 -37.66
C LEU A 594 19.54 15.03 -37.62
N SER A 595 20.09 16.14 -38.11
CA SER A 595 21.53 16.42 -38.14
C SER A 595 21.81 17.66 -37.29
N LEU A 596 22.65 17.50 -36.26
CA LEU A 596 23.03 18.54 -35.30
C LEU A 596 24.54 18.78 -35.38
N ALA A 597 24.93 20.00 -35.77
CA ALA A 597 26.34 20.37 -35.93
C ALA A 597 27.05 20.69 -34.60
N ALA A 598 26.28 20.93 -33.55
CA ALA A 598 26.71 21.18 -32.18
C ALA A 598 25.62 20.65 -31.23
N ASP A 599 25.93 20.57 -29.94
CA ASP A 599 24.92 20.29 -28.92
C ASP A 599 23.86 21.40 -28.98
N SER A 600 22.59 21.02 -29.12
CA SER A 600 21.49 21.92 -29.43
C SER A 600 20.26 21.66 -28.58
N VAL A 601 19.48 22.71 -28.36
CA VAL A 601 18.12 22.59 -27.82
C VAL A 601 17.19 22.32 -28.99
N VAL A 602 16.52 21.17 -28.97
CA VAL A 602 15.66 20.71 -30.05
C VAL A 602 14.22 20.61 -29.56
N THR A 603 13.33 21.36 -30.19
CA THR A 603 11.88 21.29 -29.95
C THR A 603 11.22 20.50 -31.07
N PHE A 604 10.57 19.39 -30.72
CA PHE A 604 9.68 18.65 -31.60
C PHE A 604 8.25 19.15 -31.41
N LEU A 605 7.55 19.38 -32.51
CA LEU A 605 6.12 19.68 -32.55
C LEU A 605 5.45 18.68 -33.49
N PHE A 606 4.68 17.75 -32.94
CA PHE A 606 3.85 16.83 -33.70
C PHE A 606 2.44 17.42 -33.89
N ASP A 607 1.90 17.32 -35.11
CA ASP A 607 0.53 17.72 -35.43
C ASP A 607 -0.27 16.46 -35.80
N SER A 608 -1.24 16.10 -34.95
CA SER A 608 -2.04 14.88 -35.13
C SER A 608 -3.03 14.97 -36.29
N SER A 609 -3.26 16.15 -36.87
CA SER A 609 -4.13 16.30 -38.05
C SER A 609 -3.40 15.97 -39.35
N THR A 610 -2.08 16.15 -39.37
CA THR A 610 -1.22 15.87 -40.52
C THR A 610 -0.31 14.65 -40.32
N ASN A 611 -0.18 14.18 -39.08
CA ASN A 611 0.77 13.17 -38.64
C ASN A 611 2.24 13.54 -38.91
N LEU A 612 2.53 14.83 -38.96
CA LEU A 612 3.87 15.34 -39.27
C LEU A 612 4.52 16.00 -38.06
N VAL A 613 5.86 15.94 -38.03
CA VAL A 613 6.68 16.58 -37.02
C VAL A 613 7.38 17.80 -37.62
N THR A 614 7.30 18.93 -36.93
CA THR A 614 8.12 20.11 -37.17
C THR A 614 9.20 20.18 -36.11
N VAL A 615 10.44 20.45 -36.51
CA VAL A 615 11.59 20.55 -35.60
C VAL A 615 12.13 21.98 -35.59
N THR A 616 12.34 22.52 -34.40
CA THR A 616 13.06 23.78 -34.18
C THR A 616 14.36 23.48 -33.44
N ILE A 617 15.47 24.07 -33.89
CA ILE A 617 16.81 23.85 -33.33
C ILE A 617 17.37 25.22 -32.93
N GLU A 618 17.79 25.35 -31.67
CA GLU A 618 18.42 26.56 -31.11
C GLU A 618 19.91 26.38 -30.80
#